data_AF-A0A932AZB7-F1
#
_entry.id   AF-A0A932AZB7-F1
#
_cell.length_a   1.000
_cell.length_b   1.000
_cell.length_c   1.000
_cell.angle_alpha   90.00
_cell.angle_beta   90.00
_cell.angle_gamma   90.00
#
_symmetry.space_group_name_H-M   'P 1'
#
loop_
_entity.id
_entity.type
_entity.pdbx_description
1 polymer ?
#
loop_
_entity_poly.entity_id
_entity_poly.type
_entity_poly.pdbx_seq_one_letter_code
_entity_poly.pdbx_strand_id
1 'polypeptide(L)'
;MQISANTLPIVYALRAARRLVPVRGWERAFRTAFPPDTQRPFFFKMKIFESIFAMDAASYLDWYALFYGHHGGSDLVLARQIVSRLGHPVVVDVGANAGHYSIALAPLSRVVHAFEPDPDVLKRLFANIELNAHLQIKVHGVALGAADEELPFTPSPGNNRGVGVFSNDGPVLLPVRRGDDYLARHEISGIGFLKIDVEWFEFPVLAGLRQTIERDRPVILLETDKPMSRVGDQLPRDYRFFAHRRRYGFSNSTILRSVDEEYSDSDIFCIPSESMHLVD
;
A
#
# COMPACT_ATOMS: atom_id res chain seq x y z
N MET A 1 13.78 21.68 12.38
CA MET A 1 14.11 20.87 13.58
C MET A 1 14.29 19.42 13.16
N GLN A 2 15.18 18.70 13.84
CA GLN A 2 15.31 17.25 13.69
C GLN A 2 14.26 16.54 14.54
N ILE A 3 13.70 15.45 14.05
CA ILE A 3 12.87 14.54 14.84
C ILE A 3 13.82 13.71 15.72
N SER A 4 13.55 13.71 17.02
CA SER A 4 14.38 13.10 18.05
C SER A 4 13.53 12.80 19.28
N ALA A 5 14.09 12.13 20.28
CA ALA A 5 13.40 11.85 21.53
C ALA A 5 12.84 13.13 22.20
N ASN A 6 13.57 14.26 22.11
CA ASN A 6 13.18 15.53 22.72
C ASN A 6 12.10 16.28 21.93
N THR A 7 12.06 16.09 20.61
CA THR A 7 11.13 16.81 19.73
C THR A 7 9.90 15.99 19.35
N LEU A 8 9.93 14.66 19.54
CA LEU A 8 8.82 13.77 19.24
C LEU A 8 7.52 14.13 20.00
N PRO A 9 7.55 14.52 21.30
CA PRO A 9 6.36 15.01 21.98
C PRO A 9 5.73 16.25 21.32
N ILE A 10 6.57 17.15 20.78
CA ILE A 10 6.10 18.34 20.05
C ILE A 10 5.39 17.91 18.76
N VAL A 11 5.97 16.95 18.03
CA VAL A 11 5.34 16.40 16.82
C VAL A 11 3.98 15.79 17.13
N TYR A 12 3.86 15.02 18.22
CA TYR A 12 2.56 14.48 18.64
C TYR A 12 1.54 15.57 19.02
N ALA A 13 1.97 16.63 19.71
CA ALA A 13 1.11 17.77 20.01
C ALA A 13 0.64 18.49 18.74
N LEU A 14 1.53 18.72 17.79
CA LEU A 14 1.21 19.31 16.48
C LEU A 14 0.24 18.46 15.67
N ARG A 15 0.43 17.13 15.67
CA ARG A 15 -0.50 16.18 15.05
C ARG A 15 -1.89 16.23 15.71
N ALA A 16 -1.95 16.30 17.03
CA ALA A 16 -3.21 16.41 17.76
C ALA A 16 -3.91 17.74 17.44
N ALA A 17 -3.18 18.86 17.46
CA ALA A 17 -3.70 20.18 17.10
C ALA A 17 -4.27 20.21 15.68
N ARG A 18 -3.60 19.58 14.71
CA ARG A 18 -4.12 19.44 13.34
C ARG A 18 -5.49 18.79 13.27
N ARG A 19 -5.74 17.76 14.08
CA ARG A 19 -7.03 17.06 14.12
C ARG A 19 -8.14 17.93 14.69
N LEU A 20 -7.79 18.85 15.60
CA LEU A 20 -8.75 19.78 16.23
C LEU A 20 -9.01 21.02 15.37
N VAL A 21 -8.02 21.45 14.58
CA VAL A 21 -8.08 22.68 13.78
C VAL A 21 -7.87 22.35 12.30
N PRO A 22 -8.94 21.98 11.55
CA PRO A 22 -8.84 21.55 10.16
C PRO A 22 -8.69 22.73 9.19
N VAL A 23 -7.61 23.50 9.34
CA VAL A 23 -7.26 24.63 8.45
C VAL A 23 -6.26 24.21 7.39
N ARG A 24 -6.22 24.95 6.28
CA ARG A 24 -5.18 24.78 5.25
C ARG A 24 -3.83 25.25 5.80
N GLY A 25 -2.74 24.66 5.30
CA GLY A 25 -1.37 25.10 5.61
C GLY A 25 -0.62 24.26 6.63
N TRP A 26 -1.25 23.25 7.26
CA TRP A 26 -0.56 22.32 8.16
C TRP A 26 0.64 21.62 7.51
N GLU A 27 0.51 21.22 6.25
CA GLU A 27 1.64 20.61 5.54
C GLU A 27 2.83 21.56 5.41
N ARG A 28 2.57 22.81 5.00
CA ARG A 28 3.61 23.83 4.92
C ARG A 28 4.24 24.08 6.29
N ALA A 29 3.43 24.13 7.35
CA ALA A 29 3.91 24.30 8.71
C ALA A 29 4.82 23.14 9.14
N PHE A 30 4.42 21.89 8.90
CA PHE A 30 5.21 20.71 9.23
C PHE A 30 6.51 20.64 8.42
N ARG A 31 6.45 20.85 7.11
CA ARG A 31 7.65 20.88 6.24
C ARG A 31 8.61 22.01 6.63
N THR A 32 8.10 23.14 7.10
CA THR A 32 8.95 24.25 7.58
C THR A 32 9.59 23.91 8.92
N ALA A 33 8.81 23.38 9.87
CA ALA A 33 9.27 23.08 11.23
C ALA A 33 10.15 21.82 11.29
N PHE A 34 9.86 20.81 10.48
CA PHE A 34 10.54 19.51 10.41
C PHE A 34 10.72 19.09 8.94
N PRO A 35 11.65 19.70 8.19
CA PRO A 35 11.78 19.43 6.76
C PRO A 35 12.17 17.97 6.52
N PRO A 36 11.37 17.19 5.75
CA PRO A 36 11.58 15.76 5.56
C PRO A 36 12.92 15.46 4.87
N ASP A 37 13.29 16.25 3.86
CA ASP A 37 14.47 16.02 3.01
C ASP A 37 15.80 16.20 3.76
N THR A 38 15.76 16.75 4.98
CA THR A 38 16.94 16.99 5.82
C THR A 38 16.91 16.22 7.14
N GLN A 39 15.93 15.34 7.34
CA GLN A 39 15.87 14.51 8.54
C GLN A 39 17.01 13.50 8.55
N ARG A 40 17.60 13.32 9.73
CA ARG A 40 18.58 12.27 10.00
C ARG A 40 17.88 11.01 10.52
N PRO A 41 18.50 9.83 10.35
CA PRO A 41 17.94 8.60 10.89
C PRO A 41 17.68 8.73 12.38
N PHE A 42 16.42 8.55 12.76
CA PHE A 42 15.98 8.48 14.14
C PHE A 42 14.86 7.45 14.19
N PHE A 43 15.16 6.32 14.84
CA PHE A 43 14.27 5.18 14.91
C PHE A 43 13.35 5.29 16.13
N PHE A 44 12.05 5.14 15.91
CA PHE A 44 11.05 5.16 16.97
C PHE A 44 9.93 4.19 16.64
N LYS A 45 9.14 3.82 17.65
CA LYS A 45 7.94 2.99 17.46
C LYS A 45 6.72 3.89 17.46
N MET A 46 5.79 3.63 16.53
CA MET A 46 4.50 4.31 16.51
C MET A 46 3.39 3.27 16.35
N LYS A 47 2.32 3.45 17.14
CA LYS A 47 1.10 2.67 16.96
C LYS A 47 0.26 3.28 15.83
N ILE A 48 -0.05 2.47 14.83
CA ILE A 48 -0.97 2.80 13.74
C ILE A 48 -2.10 1.78 13.78
N PHE A 49 -3.33 2.26 13.98
CA PHE A 49 -4.46 1.40 14.35
C PHE A 49 -4.13 0.56 15.59
N GLU A 50 -4.28 -0.75 15.53
CA GLU A 50 -3.91 -1.72 16.57
C GLU A 50 -2.45 -2.18 16.52
N SER A 51 -1.72 -1.92 15.42
CA SER A 51 -0.39 -2.48 15.16
C SER A 51 0.74 -1.49 15.46
N ILE A 52 1.94 -2.02 15.70
CA ILE A 52 3.15 -1.25 16.03
C ILE A 52 4.09 -1.25 14.83
N PHE A 53 4.57 -0.08 14.42
CA PHE A 53 5.54 0.07 13.34
C PHE A 53 6.85 0.65 13.87
N ALA A 54 7.97 0.08 13.43
CA ALA A 54 9.29 0.71 13.51
C ALA A 54 9.39 1.75 12.39
N MET A 55 9.54 3.00 12.81
CA MET A 55 9.58 4.18 11.93
C MET A 55 11.01 4.70 11.88
N ASP A 56 11.42 5.18 10.71
CA ASP A 56 12.66 5.94 10.52
C ASP A 56 12.31 7.38 10.16
N ALA A 57 12.63 8.35 11.02
CA ALA A 57 12.32 9.76 10.73
C ALA A 57 12.95 10.30 9.44
N ALA A 58 14.01 9.66 8.93
CA ALA A 58 14.63 10.01 7.65
C ALA A 58 13.82 9.51 6.44
N SER A 59 12.96 8.51 6.61
CA SER A 59 12.08 8.00 5.56
C SER A 59 10.91 8.96 5.36
N TYR A 60 10.70 9.42 4.12
CA TYR A 60 9.58 10.32 3.80
C TYR A 60 8.22 9.69 4.13
N LEU A 61 8.05 8.38 3.88
CA LEU A 61 6.82 7.65 4.18
C LEU A 61 6.53 7.64 5.68
N ASP A 62 7.58 7.43 6.48
CA ASP A 62 7.49 7.38 7.94
C ASP A 62 7.27 8.77 8.53
N TRP A 63 7.92 9.79 7.96
CA TRP A 63 7.66 11.19 8.27
C TRP A 63 6.19 11.54 8.02
N TYR A 64 5.66 11.16 6.85
CA TYR A 64 4.26 11.41 6.52
C TYR A 64 3.33 10.69 7.50
N ALA A 65 3.56 9.40 7.77
CA ALA A 65 2.79 8.64 8.74
C ALA A 65 2.85 9.25 10.15
N LEU A 66 4.01 9.79 10.57
CA LEU A 66 4.14 10.45 11.88
C LEU A 66 3.20 11.65 12.02
N PHE A 67 3.09 12.51 11.00
CA PHE A 67 2.26 13.72 11.06
C PHE A 67 0.79 13.47 10.69
N TYR A 68 0.53 12.56 9.75
CA TYR A 68 -0.79 12.36 9.16
C TYR A 68 -1.51 11.12 9.68
N GLY A 69 -0.76 10.12 10.14
CA GLY A 69 -1.23 8.97 10.89
C GLY A 69 -0.89 7.62 10.28
N HIS A 70 -0.88 7.55 8.96
CA HIS A 70 -0.48 6.39 8.15
C HIS A 70 -0.08 6.89 6.76
N HIS A 71 0.72 6.09 6.05
CA HIS A 71 1.22 6.42 4.73
C HIS A 71 0.11 6.37 3.65
N GLY A 72 -0.66 5.27 3.57
CA GLY A 72 -1.70 5.08 2.55
C GLY A 72 -2.96 5.95 2.70
N GLY A 73 -2.91 7.04 3.47
CA GLY A 73 -3.98 8.01 3.53
C GLY A 73 -5.39 7.43 3.73
N SER A 74 -6.38 8.09 3.15
CA SER A 74 -7.77 7.65 3.21
C SER A 74 -7.99 6.29 2.56
N ASP A 75 -7.15 5.89 1.62
CA ASP A 75 -7.26 4.65 0.85
C ASP A 75 -6.96 3.43 1.73
N LEU A 76 -5.98 3.52 2.63
CA LEU A 76 -5.76 2.48 3.64
C LEU A 76 -6.95 2.35 4.62
N VAL A 77 -7.61 3.46 4.95
CA VAL A 77 -8.81 3.44 5.80
C VAL A 77 -9.96 2.74 5.07
N LEU A 78 -10.17 3.06 3.79
CA LEU A 78 -11.19 2.40 2.94
C LEU A 78 -10.88 0.92 2.74
N ALA A 79 -9.62 0.57 2.46
CA ALA A 79 -9.18 -0.81 2.33
C ALA A 79 -9.49 -1.61 3.61
N ARG A 80 -9.19 -1.07 4.79
CA ARG A 80 -9.58 -1.69 6.07
C ARG A 80 -11.09 -1.86 6.21
N GLN A 81 -11.89 -0.86 5.83
CA GLN A 81 -13.35 -0.96 5.88
C GLN A 81 -13.88 -2.06 4.97
N ILE A 82 -13.38 -2.13 3.73
CA ILE A 82 -13.74 -3.17 2.75
C ILE A 82 -13.33 -4.56 3.27
N VAL A 83 -12.08 -4.73 3.68
CA VAL A 83 -11.57 -6.01 4.22
C VAL A 83 -12.35 -6.45 5.45
N SER A 84 -12.75 -5.52 6.33
CA SER A 84 -13.62 -5.84 7.46
C SER A 84 -15.00 -6.31 7.03
N ARG A 85 -15.60 -5.73 5.97
CA ARG A 85 -16.90 -6.14 5.42
C ARG A 85 -16.84 -7.48 4.68
N LEU A 86 -15.67 -7.84 4.13
CA LEU A 86 -15.42 -9.13 3.47
C LEU A 86 -15.38 -10.33 4.44
N GLY A 87 -15.29 -10.11 5.76
CA GLY A 87 -15.41 -11.17 6.77
C GLY A 87 -14.19 -12.09 6.86
N HIS A 88 -13.01 -11.52 7.15
CA HIS A 88 -11.73 -12.23 7.26
C HIS A 88 -11.25 -12.90 5.94
N PRO A 89 -11.07 -12.14 4.85
CA PRO A 89 -10.60 -12.69 3.58
C PRO A 89 -9.12 -13.11 3.62
N VAL A 90 -8.68 -13.85 2.60
CA VAL A 90 -7.26 -13.87 2.22
C VAL A 90 -6.94 -12.55 1.53
N VAL A 91 -5.84 -11.93 1.94
CA VAL A 91 -5.33 -10.70 1.34
C VAL A 91 -4.00 -10.99 0.65
N VAL A 92 -3.85 -10.46 -0.56
CA VAL A 92 -2.56 -10.41 -1.26
C VAL A 92 -2.13 -8.95 -1.37
N ASP A 93 -0.93 -8.64 -0.91
CA ASP A 93 -0.29 -7.32 -0.95
C ASP A 93 0.95 -7.41 -1.85
N VAL A 94 0.81 -6.95 -3.11
CA VAL A 94 1.89 -6.91 -4.09
C VAL A 94 2.58 -5.55 -4.04
N GLY A 95 3.89 -5.59 -3.75
CA GLY A 95 4.68 -4.41 -3.37
C GLY A 95 4.41 -4.01 -1.92
N ALA A 96 4.64 -4.97 -1.01
CA ALA A 96 4.33 -4.81 0.41
C ALA A 96 5.19 -3.74 1.10
N ASN A 97 6.34 -3.38 0.53
CA ASN A 97 7.31 -2.43 1.09
C ASN A 97 7.60 -2.75 2.57
N ALA A 98 7.61 -1.76 3.46
CA ALA A 98 7.82 -1.92 4.89
C ALA A 98 6.58 -2.46 5.65
N GLY A 99 5.54 -2.90 4.93
CA GLY A 99 4.38 -3.59 5.49
C GLY A 99 3.24 -2.68 5.94
N HIS A 100 3.16 -1.44 5.47
CA HIS A 100 2.10 -0.50 5.87
C HIS A 100 0.69 -1.05 5.62
N TYR A 101 0.44 -1.63 4.44
CA TYR A 101 -0.83 -2.29 4.13
C TYR A 101 -0.88 -3.68 4.78
N SER A 102 0.13 -4.52 4.56
CA SER A 102 0.18 -5.87 5.13
C SER A 102 -0.16 -5.96 6.62
N ILE A 103 0.50 -5.15 7.46
CA ILE A 103 0.32 -5.17 8.92
C ILE A 103 -0.99 -4.50 9.34
N ALA A 104 -1.45 -3.50 8.58
CA ALA A 104 -2.72 -2.84 8.86
C ALA A 104 -3.94 -3.66 8.41
N LEU A 105 -3.81 -4.58 7.45
CA LEU A 105 -4.91 -5.44 7.00
C LEU A 105 -4.93 -6.78 7.74
N ALA A 106 -3.80 -7.26 8.26
CA ALA A 106 -3.72 -8.56 8.91
C ALA A 106 -4.69 -8.80 10.08
N PRO A 107 -4.99 -7.83 10.97
CA PRO A 107 -5.99 -8.02 12.03
C PRO A 107 -7.41 -8.30 11.52
N LEU A 108 -7.70 -7.91 10.27
CA LEU A 108 -9.02 -8.00 9.63
C LEU A 108 -9.08 -9.16 8.61
N SER A 109 -8.00 -9.93 8.50
CA SER A 109 -7.81 -10.94 7.45
C SER A 109 -7.65 -12.32 8.06
N ARG A 110 -7.90 -13.37 7.27
CA ARG A 110 -7.51 -14.74 7.65
C ARG A 110 -6.00 -14.90 7.60
N VAL A 111 -5.38 -14.38 6.55
CA VAL A 111 -3.94 -14.34 6.33
C VAL A 111 -3.64 -13.27 5.29
N VAL A 112 -2.50 -12.60 5.43
CA VAL A 112 -1.95 -11.70 4.41
C VAL A 112 -0.73 -12.35 3.77
N HIS A 113 -0.70 -12.37 2.44
CA HIS A 113 0.46 -12.74 1.64
C HIS A 113 1.11 -11.49 1.09
N ALA A 114 2.28 -11.14 1.63
CA ALA A 114 3.02 -9.93 1.33
C ALA A 114 4.17 -10.24 0.36
N PHE A 115 4.16 -9.62 -0.82
CA PHE A 115 5.17 -9.79 -1.87
C PHE A 115 6.05 -8.55 -1.95
N GLU A 116 7.35 -8.72 -1.75
CA GLU A 116 8.37 -7.67 -1.81
C GLU A 116 9.70 -8.26 -2.28
N PRO A 117 10.21 -7.92 -3.47
CA PRO A 117 11.45 -8.50 -3.99
C PRO A 117 12.72 -7.85 -3.42
N ASP A 118 12.70 -6.58 -2.99
CA ASP A 118 13.91 -5.84 -2.61
C ASP A 118 14.47 -6.37 -1.27
N PRO A 119 15.68 -6.94 -1.23
CA PRO A 119 16.27 -7.50 0.00
C PRO A 119 16.45 -6.49 1.14
N ASP A 120 16.69 -5.21 0.85
CA ASP A 120 16.86 -4.18 1.87
C ASP A 120 15.51 -3.74 2.44
N VAL A 121 14.47 -3.71 1.61
CA VAL A 121 13.10 -3.43 2.04
C VAL A 121 12.53 -4.61 2.83
N LEU A 122 12.81 -5.85 2.41
CA LEU A 122 12.45 -7.07 3.14
C LEU A 122 12.95 -7.06 4.58
N LYS A 123 14.17 -6.59 4.84
CA LYS A 123 14.70 -6.46 6.22
C LYS A 123 13.80 -5.59 7.09
N ARG A 124 13.30 -4.47 6.54
CA ARG A 124 12.37 -3.57 7.24
C ARG A 124 10.99 -4.21 7.41
N LEU A 125 10.49 -4.88 6.39
CA LEU A 125 9.23 -5.63 6.46
C LEU A 125 9.27 -6.67 7.57
N PHE A 126 10.30 -7.51 7.61
CA PHE A 126 10.46 -8.52 8.66
C PHE A 126 10.56 -7.90 10.05
N ALA A 127 11.33 -6.83 10.23
CA ALA A 127 11.42 -6.12 11.51
C ALA A 127 10.06 -5.57 11.97
N ASN A 128 9.24 -5.06 11.05
CA ASN A 128 7.89 -4.60 11.37
C ASN A 128 6.93 -5.77 11.66
N ILE A 129 7.04 -6.90 10.96
CA ILE A 129 6.24 -8.09 11.25
C ILE A 129 6.61 -8.69 12.61
N GLU A 130 7.88 -8.69 12.99
CA GLU A 130 8.34 -9.18 14.29
C GLU A 130 7.71 -8.40 15.46
N LEU A 131 7.55 -7.07 15.31
CA LEU A 131 6.83 -6.24 16.28
C LEU A 131 5.34 -6.60 16.42
N ASN A 132 4.80 -7.37 15.46
CA ASN A 132 3.42 -7.80 15.40
C ASN A 132 3.32 -9.32 15.18
N ALA A 133 4.21 -10.12 15.81
CA ALA A 133 4.34 -11.56 15.58
C ALA A 133 3.06 -12.41 15.83
N HIS A 134 2.01 -11.81 16.42
CA HIS A 134 0.70 -12.42 16.61
C HIS A 134 -0.18 -12.37 15.34
N LEU A 135 0.19 -11.56 14.34
CA LEU A 135 -0.55 -11.40 13.09
C LEU A 135 -0.19 -12.52 12.09
N GLN A 136 -1.19 -12.94 11.31
CA GLN A 136 -1.02 -13.96 10.27
C GLN A 136 -0.54 -13.32 8.96
N ILE A 137 0.78 -13.19 8.80
CA ILE A 137 1.42 -12.61 7.60
C ILE A 137 2.47 -13.58 7.07
N LYS A 138 2.41 -13.89 5.77
CA LYS A 138 3.40 -14.68 5.05
C LYS A 138 4.13 -13.79 4.05
N VAL A 139 5.46 -13.77 4.11
CA VAL A 139 6.30 -12.93 3.25
C VAL A 139 6.87 -13.75 2.10
N HIS A 140 6.81 -13.19 0.90
CA HIS A 140 7.30 -13.75 -0.33
C HIS A 140 8.34 -12.80 -0.94
N GLY A 141 9.61 -13.22 -0.93
CA GLY A 141 10.74 -12.43 -1.42
C GLY A 141 10.88 -12.42 -2.94
N VAL A 142 9.77 -12.26 -3.67
CA VAL A 142 9.71 -12.24 -5.14
C VAL A 142 8.72 -11.18 -5.59
N ALA A 143 8.94 -10.64 -6.78
CA ALA A 143 7.93 -9.87 -7.48
C ALA A 143 6.97 -10.82 -8.21
N LEU A 144 5.73 -10.37 -8.39
CA LEU A 144 4.80 -11.02 -9.29
C LEU A 144 4.85 -10.33 -10.65
N GLY A 145 4.67 -11.10 -11.72
CA GLY A 145 4.66 -10.59 -13.08
C GLY A 145 4.02 -11.58 -14.05
N ALA A 146 4.19 -11.34 -15.34
CA ALA A 146 3.58 -12.15 -16.39
C ALA A 146 4.32 -13.47 -16.68
N ALA A 147 5.59 -13.58 -16.27
CA ALA A 147 6.46 -14.74 -16.53
C ALA A 147 7.43 -15.00 -15.36
N ASP A 148 8.03 -16.20 -15.36
CA ASP A 148 9.15 -16.54 -14.49
C ASP A 148 10.46 -16.01 -15.11
N GLU A 149 11.09 -15.03 -14.47
CA GLU A 149 12.29 -14.36 -14.97
C GLU A 149 13.09 -13.67 -13.85
N GLU A 150 14.29 -13.19 -14.18
CA GLU A 150 15.12 -12.35 -13.32
C GLU A 150 15.26 -11.00 -14.02
N LEU A 151 14.66 -9.94 -13.48
CA LEU A 151 14.64 -8.62 -14.11
C LEU A 151 15.60 -7.65 -13.44
N PRO A 152 16.27 -6.77 -14.20
CA PRO A 152 17.07 -5.71 -13.61
C PRO A 152 16.17 -4.69 -12.90
N PHE A 153 16.62 -4.28 -11.72
CA PHE A 153 15.89 -3.45 -10.78
C PHE A 153 16.80 -2.35 -10.26
N THR A 154 16.24 -1.15 -10.13
CA THR A 154 16.88 0.02 -9.54
C THR A 154 16.26 0.28 -8.18
N PRO A 155 16.99 0.00 -7.07
CA PRO A 155 16.52 0.33 -5.74
C PRO A 155 16.35 1.83 -5.57
N SER A 156 15.44 2.22 -4.69
CA SER A 156 15.23 3.63 -4.38
C SER A 156 16.49 4.31 -3.85
N PRO A 157 16.87 5.48 -4.40
CA PRO A 157 18.02 6.22 -3.90
C PRO A 157 17.75 6.82 -2.51
N GLY A 158 18.64 6.51 -1.56
CA GLY A 158 18.71 7.19 -0.26
C GLY A 158 17.48 7.02 0.65
N ASN A 159 16.87 8.14 1.02
CA ASN A 159 15.80 8.22 2.03
C ASN A 159 14.39 8.01 1.47
N ASN A 160 14.21 8.05 0.14
CA ASN A 160 12.90 7.86 -0.52
C ASN A 160 12.62 6.37 -0.75
N ARG A 161 12.55 5.58 0.33
CA ARG A 161 12.49 4.11 0.32
C ARG A 161 11.15 3.51 -0.17
N GLY A 162 10.63 3.93 -1.32
CA GLY A 162 9.37 3.40 -1.86
C GLY A 162 9.14 3.53 -3.36
N VAL A 163 10.16 3.88 -4.13
CA VAL A 163 10.10 4.11 -5.59
C VAL A 163 11.10 3.18 -6.31
N GLY A 164 11.22 1.94 -5.86
CA GLY A 164 12.08 0.96 -6.52
C GLY A 164 11.43 0.52 -7.83
N VAL A 165 12.18 0.47 -8.93
CA VAL A 165 11.60 0.22 -10.26
C VAL A 165 12.35 -0.86 -11.02
N PHE A 166 11.60 -1.72 -11.71
CA PHE A 166 12.16 -2.59 -12.74
C PHE A 166 12.54 -1.75 -13.96
N SER A 167 13.80 -1.85 -14.39
CA SER A 167 14.35 -1.02 -15.45
C SER A 167 15.45 -1.78 -16.17
N ASN A 168 15.59 -1.60 -17.49
CA ASN A 168 16.53 -2.38 -18.30
C ASN A 168 18.00 -2.28 -17.83
N ASP A 169 18.37 -1.18 -17.19
CA ASP A 169 19.74 -0.89 -16.74
C ASP A 169 19.89 -0.96 -15.20
N GLY A 170 18.95 -1.60 -14.52
CA GLY A 170 18.98 -1.74 -13.07
C GLY A 170 20.23 -2.49 -12.57
N PRO A 171 20.92 -2.00 -11.52
CA PRO A 171 22.18 -2.58 -11.04
C PRO A 171 22.04 -3.93 -10.35
N VAL A 172 20.83 -4.36 -9.99
CA VAL A 172 20.56 -5.65 -9.33
C VAL A 172 19.52 -6.44 -10.10
N LEU A 173 19.64 -7.77 -10.13
CA LEU A 173 18.62 -8.65 -10.68
C LEU A 173 17.73 -9.16 -9.54
N LEU A 174 16.42 -9.05 -9.70
CA LEU A 174 15.44 -9.56 -8.74
C LEU A 174 14.50 -10.60 -9.37
N PRO A 175 14.07 -11.61 -8.59
CA PRO A 175 13.21 -12.66 -9.08
C PRO A 175 11.78 -12.15 -9.31
N VAL A 176 11.30 -12.33 -10.54
CA VAL A 176 9.90 -12.14 -10.92
C VAL A 176 9.29 -13.52 -11.20
N ARG A 177 8.10 -13.77 -10.68
CA ARG A 177 7.41 -15.05 -10.86
C ARG A 177 6.05 -14.82 -11.48
N ARG A 178 5.63 -15.72 -12.37
CA ARG A 178 4.29 -15.69 -12.94
C ARG A 178 3.27 -15.85 -11.81
N GLY A 179 2.41 -14.84 -11.63
CA GLY A 179 1.50 -14.74 -10.49
C GLY A 179 0.68 -15.99 -10.23
N ASP A 180 -0.10 -16.43 -11.22
CA ASP A 180 -0.97 -17.59 -11.13
C ASP A 180 -0.22 -18.88 -10.77
N ASP A 181 0.93 -19.12 -11.40
CA ASP A 181 1.75 -20.32 -11.13
C ASP A 181 2.34 -20.29 -9.72
N TYR A 182 2.83 -19.13 -9.29
CA TYR A 182 3.37 -18.96 -7.95
C TYR A 182 2.31 -19.18 -6.89
N LEU A 183 1.14 -18.55 -7.02
CA LEU A 183 0.03 -18.68 -6.08
C LEU A 183 -0.48 -20.12 -6.02
N ALA A 184 -0.63 -20.80 -7.16
CA ALA A 184 -1.03 -22.21 -7.20
C ALA A 184 -0.03 -23.12 -6.49
N ARG A 185 1.28 -22.97 -6.75
CA ARG A 185 2.35 -23.75 -6.09
C ARG A 185 2.40 -23.55 -4.58
N HIS A 186 1.96 -22.40 -4.07
CA HIS A 186 1.93 -22.06 -2.65
C HIS A 186 0.55 -22.22 -2.02
N GLU A 187 -0.41 -22.83 -2.74
CA GLU A 187 -1.77 -23.09 -2.27
C GLU A 187 -2.49 -21.81 -1.80
N ILE A 188 -2.26 -20.69 -2.50
CA ILE A 188 -2.88 -19.40 -2.23
C ILE A 188 -4.14 -19.27 -3.09
N SER A 189 -5.30 -19.32 -2.44
CA SER A 189 -6.61 -19.23 -3.11
C SER A 189 -7.66 -18.58 -2.21
N GLY A 190 -8.81 -18.22 -2.79
CA GLY A 190 -9.90 -17.55 -2.08
C GLY A 190 -9.52 -16.12 -1.67
N ILE A 191 -8.78 -15.43 -2.55
CA ILE A 191 -8.33 -14.06 -2.34
C ILE A 191 -9.54 -13.13 -2.42
N GLY A 192 -9.87 -12.48 -1.30
CA GLY A 192 -10.96 -11.51 -1.24
C GLY A 192 -10.50 -10.07 -1.47
N PHE A 193 -9.22 -9.78 -1.24
CA PHE A 193 -8.65 -8.46 -1.44
C PHE A 193 -7.23 -8.56 -2.02
N LEU A 194 -6.96 -7.78 -3.06
CA LEU A 194 -5.68 -7.73 -3.77
C LEU A 194 -5.21 -6.28 -3.85
N LYS A 195 -4.08 -5.95 -3.22
CA LYS A 195 -3.41 -4.66 -3.41
C LYS A 195 -2.26 -4.83 -4.40
N ILE A 196 -2.15 -3.91 -5.35
CA ILE A 196 -1.05 -3.85 -6.33
C ILE A 196 -0.55 -2.42 -6.36
N ASP A 197 0.66 -2.21 -5.86
CA ASP A 197 1.40 -0.96 -5.98
C ASP A 197 2.87 -1.38 -6.05
N VAL A 198 3.41 -1.35 -7.27
CA VAL A 198 4.70 -1.92 -7.65
C VAL A 198 5.46 -0.99 -8.60
N GLU A 199 5.10 0.30 -8.59
CA GLU A 199 5.73 1.38 -9.34
C GLU A 199 5.99 1.06 -10.81
N TRP A 200 4.98 1.27 -11.65
CA TRP A 200 5.01 1.12 -13.11
C TRP A 200 5.07 -0.33 -13.61
N PHE A 201 4.93 -1.30 -12.71
CA PHE A 201 4.97 -2.73 -13.02
C PHE A 201 3.61 -3.43 -12.81
N GLU A 202 2.52 -2.67 -12.74
CA GLU A 202 1.20 -3.20 -12.35
C GLU A 202 0.57 -4.07 -13.44
N PHE A 203 0.72 -3.69 -14.71
CA PHE A 203 0.14 -4.43 -15.83
C PHE A 203 0.75 -5.82 -15.99
N PRO A 204 2.08 -6.01 -15.88
CA PRO A 204 2.69 -7.33 -15.75
C PRO A 204 2.10 -8.15 -14.58
N VAL A 205 1.87 -7.54 -13.42
CA VAL A 205 1.23 -8.22 -12.27
C VAL A 205 -0.18 -8.66 -12.61
N LEU A 206 -1.02 -7.76 -13.17
CA LEU A 206 -2.40 -8.06 -13.57
C LEU A 206 -2.45 -9.19 -14.61
N ALA A 207 -1.59 -9.14 -15.63
CA ALA A 207 -1.48 -10.19 -16.65
C ALA A 207 -1.05 -11.53 -16.03
N GLY A 208 -0.15 -11.49 -15.06
CA GLY A 208 0.32 -12.65 -14.30
C GLY A 208 -0.73 -13.28 -13.39
N LEU A 209 -1.70 -12.49 -12.91
CA LEU A 209 -2.75 -12.90 -11.96
C LEU A 209 -4.12 -13.10 -12.62
N ARG A 210 -4.18 -13.17 -13.96
CA ARG A 210 -5.44 -13.22 -14.71
C ARG A 210 -6.36 -14.35 -14.25
N GLN A 211 -5.84 -15.57 -14.11
CA GLN A 211 -6.67 -16.73 -13.72
C GLN A 211 -7.14 -16.59 -12.27
N THR A 212 -6.28 -16.06 -11.40
CA THR A 212 -6.61 -15.78 -10.01
C THR A 212 -7.72 -14.73 -9.88
N ILE A 213 -7.64 -13.63 -10.64
CA ILE A 213 -8.66 -12.58 -10.64
C ILE A 213 -10.00 -13.12 -11.18
N GLU A 214 -9.97 -13.91 -12.26
CA GLU A 214 -11.17 -14.56 -12.81
C GLU A 214 -11.81 -15.54 -11.81
N ARG A 215 -10.99 -16.34 -11.09
CA ARG A 215 -11.44 -17.36 -10.15
C ARG A 215 -11.95 -16.80 -8.82
N ASP A 216 -11.12 -15.99 -8.17
CA ASP A 216 -11.33 -15.56 -6.79
C ASP A 216 -12.10 -14.25 -6.68
N ARG A 217 -12.18 -13.47 -7.77
CA ARG A 217 -12.97 -12.24 -7.85
C ARG A 217 -12.65 -11.25 -6.71
N PRO A 218 -11.37 -10.93 -6.44
CA PRO A 218 -11.02 -10.04 -5.33
C PRO A 218 -11.49 -8.61 -5.58
N VAL A 219 -11.72 -7.85 -4.51
CA VAL A 219 -11.63 -6.38 -4.58
C VAL A 219 -10.18 -6.01 -4.78
N ILE A 220 -9.88 -5.17 -5.77
CA ILE A 220 -8.52 -4.78 -6.12
C ILE A 220 -8.31 -3.32 -5.73
N LEU A 221 -7.24 -3.02 -4.98
CA LEU A 221 -6.70 -1.68 -4.85
C LEU A 221 -5.44 -1.60 -5.73
N LEU A 222 -5.49 -0.75 -6.75
CA LEU A 222 -4.46 -0.63 -7.77
C LEU A 222 -3.88 0.78 -7.77
N GLU A 223 -2.56 0.91 -7.64
CA GLU A 223 -1.87 2.17 -7.84
C GLU A 223 -1.43 2.33 -9.30
N THR A 224 -2.07 3.18 -10.11
CA THR A 224 -1.69 3.35 -11.51
C THR A 224 -2.05 4.72 -12.06
N ASP A 225 -1.18 5.30 -12.88
CA ASP A 225 -1.47 6.53 -13.62
C ASP A 225 -2.22 6.27 -14.95
N LYS A 226 -2.52 5.01 -15.25
CA LYS A 226 -3.15 4.60 -16.52
C LYS A 226 -4.66 4.87 -16.49
N PRO A 227 -5.26 5.22 -17.65
CA PRO A 227 -6.70 5.42 -17.72
C PRO A 227 -7.46 4.13 -17.47
N MET A 228 -8.66 4.23 -16.89
CA MET A 228 -9.47 3.07 -16.50
C MET A 228 -9.88 2.17 -17.66
N SER A 229 -9.96 2.70 -18.89
CA SER A 229 -10.09 1.87 -20.10
C SER A 229 -8.98 0.81 -20.22
N ARG A 230 -7.71 1.18 -19.97
CA ARG A 230 -6.57 0.26 -20.02
C ARG A 230 -6.58 -0.75 -18.89
N VAL A 231 -7.00 -0.33 -17.70
CA VAL A 231 -7.17 -1.25 -16.56
C VAL A 231 -8.30 -2.24 -16.84
N GLY A 232 -9.42 -1.78 -17.41
CA GLY A 232 -10.55 -2.59 -17.81
C GLY A 232 -10.21 -3.69 -18.82
N ASP A 233 -9.25 -3.43 -19.73
CA ASP A 233 -8.76 -4.45 -20.67
C ASP A 233 -8.07 -5.64 -19.96
N GLN A 234 -7.55 -5.44 -18.74
CA GLN A 234 -6.87 -6.47 -17.94
C GLN A 234 -7.79 -7.23 -16.99
N LEU A 235 -9.01 -6.73 -16.75
CA LEU A 235 -9.94 -7.27 -15.77
C LEU A 235 -11.19 -7.87 -16.44
N PRO A 236 -11.93 -8.75 -15.75
CA PRO A 236 -13.26 -9.15 -16.20
C PRO A 236 -14.20 -7.94 -16.36
N ARG A 237 -15.07 -7.97 -17.39
CA ARG A 237 -15.89 -6.83 -17.84
C ARG A 237 -16.87 -6.26 -16.80
N ASP A 238 -17.17 -7.02 -15.77
CA ASP A 238 -18.12 -6.68 -14.71
C ASP A 238 -17.45 -6.03 -13.49
N TYR A 239 -16.13 -5.80 -13.54
CA TYR A 239 -15.48 -4.88 -12.61
C TYR A 239 -15.94 -3.43 -12.83
N ARG A 240 -15.96 -2.67 -11.74
CA ARG A 240 -16.33 -1.26 -11.68
C ARG A 240 -15.23 -0.50 -10.95
N PHE A 241 -14.97 0.74 -11.37
CA PHE A 241 -13.85 1.54 -10.89
C PHE A 241 -14.32 2.64 -9.95
N PHE A 242 -13.63 2.78 -8.83
CA PHE A 242 -13.90 3.80 -7.82
C PHE A 242 -12.62 4.50 -7.41
N ALA A 243 -12.69 5.81 -7.27
CA ALA A 243 -11.62 6.59 -6.68
C ALA A 243 -12.10 7.24 -5.39
N HIS A 244 -11.18 7.40 -4.44
CA HIS A 244 -11.44 8.19 -3.26
C HIS A 244 -11.37 9.68 -3.61
N ARG A 245 -12.54 10.34 -3.71
CA ARG A 245 -12.57 11.80 -3.80
C ARG A 245 -12.59 12.42 -2.41
N ARG A 246 -11.50 13.10 -2.04
CA ARG A 246 -11.50 14.02 -0.89
C ARG A 246 -12.58 15.07 -1.10
N ARG A 247 -13.64 15.03 -0.29
CA ARG A 247 -14.57 16.15 -0.20
C ARG A 247 -13.80 17.32 0.42
N TYR A 248 -13.55 18.38 -0.34
CA TYR A 248 -13.06 19.64 0.25
C TYR A 248 -14.18 20.21 1.13
N GLY A 249 -14.12 19.95 2.43
CA GLY A 249 -15.08 20.43 3.42
C GLY A 249 -15.24 19.46 4.60
N PHE A 250 -15.74 19.99 5.72
CA PHE A 250 -15.79 19.47 7.10
C PHE A 250 -16.41 18.07 7.35
N SER A 251 -16.62 17.23 6.34
CA SER A 251 -17.10 15.85 6.48
C SER A 251 -15.94 14.86 6.35
N ASN A 252 -15.60 14.15 7.43
CA ASN A 252 -14.64 13.04 7.43
C ASN A 252 -15.20 11.74 6.79
N SER A 253 -16.31 11.82 6.06
CA SER A 253 -16.85 10.66 5.33
C SER A 253 -15.92 10.32 4.16
N THR A 254 -15.14 9.25 4.29
CA THR A 254 -14.37 8.68 3.19
C THR A 254 -15.35 7.96 2.26
N ILE A 255 -15.60 8.54 1.08
CA ILE A 255 -16.60 8.02 0.14
C ILE A 255 -15.88 7.64 -1.15
N LEU A 256 -16.05 6.38 -1.56
CA LEU A 256 -15.69 5.93 -2.89
C LEU A 256 -16.70 6.44 -3.91
N ARG A 257 -16.20 6.95 -5.03
CA ARG A 257 -17.05 7.43 -6.13
C ARG A 257 -16.70 6.68 -7.39
N SER A 258 -17.72 6.24 -8.12
CA SER A 258 -17.54 5.68 -9.44
C SER A 258 -16.79 6.67 -10.32
N VAL A 259 -15.85 6.16 -11.10
CA VAL A 259 -15.11 6.92 -12.11
C VAL A 259 -15.38 6.36 -13.50
N ASP A 260 -15.16 7.18 -14.52
CA ASP A 260 -15.31 6.81 -15.92
C ASP A 260 -14.03 6.20 -16.50
N GLU A 261 -14.08 5.78 -17.76
CA GLU A 261 -12.99 5.11 -18.46
C GLU A 261 -11.79 6.03 -18.78
N GLU A 262 -11.99 7.35 -18.74
CA GLU A 262 -10.96 8.37 -18.99
C GLU A 262 -10.23 8.77 -17.70
N TYR A 263 -10.80 8.47 -16.53
CA TYR A 263 -10.18 8.77 -15.25
C TYR A 263 -8.83 8.09 -15.10
N SER A 264 -7.86 8.86 -14.60
CA SER A 264 -6.51 8.41 -14.23
C SER A 264 -6.11 9.11 -12.92
N ASP A 265 -5.79 8.35 -11.89
CA ASP A 265 -5.33 8.83 -10.59
C ASP A 265 -4.61 7.67 -9.91
N SER A 266 -3.70 7.98 -8.97
CA SER A 266 -2.83 6.96 -8.37
C SER A 266 -3.64 5.81 -7.80
N ASP A 267 -4.58 6.03 -6.88
CA ASP A 267 -5.24 4.94 -6.16
C ASP A 267 -6.67 4.66 -6.66
N ILE A 268 -6.87 3.46 -7.23
CA ILE A 268 -8.16 3.00 -7.75
C ILE A 268 -8.62 1.72 -7.07
N PHE A 269 -9.88 1.70 -6.64
CA PHE A 269 -10.58 0.49 -6.24
C PHE A 269 -11.30 -0.11 -7.45
N CYS A 270 -10.91 -1.30 -7.86
CA CYS A 270 -11.60 -2.10 -8.86
C CYS A 270 -12.44 -3.16 -8.14
N ILE A 271 -13.77 -3.08 -8.29
CA ILE A 271 -14.72 -3.87 -7.50
C ILE A 271 -15.58 -4.71 -8.44
N PRO A 272 -15.66 -6.04 -8.24
CA PRO A 272 -16.52 -6.89 -9.02
C PRO A 272 -18.00 -6.60 -8.71
N SER A 273 -18.88 -6.72 -9.71
CA SER A 273 -20.29 -6.31 -9.61
C SER A 273 -21.06 -6.95 -8.43
N GLU A 274 -20.73 -8.18 -8.07
CA GLU A 274 -21.31 -8.92 -6.94
C GLU A 274 -20.88 -8.38 -5.56
N SER A 275 -19.76 -7.65 -5.51
CA SER A 275 -19.20 -7.04 -4.29
C SER A 275 -19.54 -5.54 -4.15
N MET A 276 -20.45 -5.02 -4.97
CA MET A 276 -20.84 -3.61 -4.94
C MET A 276 -21.42 -3.15 -3.59
N HIS A 277 -22.08 -4.06 -2.85
CA HIS A 277 -22.58 -3.81 -1.51
C HIS A 277 -21.49 -3.41 -0.49
N LEU A 278 -20.21 -3.63 -0.80
CA LEU A 278 -19.08 -3.24 0.04
C LEU A 278 -18.80 -1.74 0.00
N VAL A 279 -19.29 -1.02 -1.01
CA VAL A 279 -19.03 0.42 -1.21
C VAL A 279 -20.27 1.30 -1.17
N ASP A 280 -21.42 0.69 -0.91
CA ASP A 280 -22.66 1.39 -0.53
C ASP A 280 -22.59 1.95 0.91
#